data_AF-A0A8H9IMT6-F1
#
_entry.id   AF-A0A8H9IMT6-F1
#
_cell.length_a   1.000
_cell.length_b   1.000
_cell.length_c   1.000
_cell.angle_alpha   90.00
_cell.angle_beta   90.00
_cell.angle_gamma   90.00
#
_symmetry.space_group_name_H-M   'P 1'
#
loop_
_entity.id
_entity.type
_entity.pdbx_description
1 polymer ?
#
loop_
_entity_poly.entity_id
_entity_poly.type
_entity_poly.pdbx_seq_one_letter_code
_entity_poly.pdbx_strand_id
1 'polypeptide(L)'
;MQVTLQRRGDEWFVVVPDEFVKQQQLKKGDPVHLLAHSKSESTVGRDRPARRYTLKELLAEMPDEVPRVEGWEEMPSVGRELSPD
;
A
#
# COMPACT_ATOMS: atom_id res chain seq x y z
N MET A 1 9.85 6.28 5.25
CA MET A 1 11.30 6.53 5.41
C MET A 1 11.96 5.21 5.78
N GLN A 2 13.03 4.80 5.09
CA GLN A 2 13.80 3.61 5.48
C GLN A 2 14.97 4.06 6.35
N VAL A 3 15.08 3.49 7.55
CA VAL A 3 16.18 3.72 8.49
C VAL A 3 16.82 2.39 8.85
N THR A 4 18.08 2.43 9.25
CA THR A 4 18.81 1.23 9.68
C THR A 4 18.99 1.25 11.18
N LEU A 5 18.74 0.12 11.83
CA LEU A 5 19.00 -0.05 13.26
C LEU A 5 20.52 -0.11 13.48
N GLN A 6 21.04 0.77 14.33
CA GLN A 6 22.45 0.86 14.69
C GLN A 6 22.65 0.36 16.12
N ARG A 7 23.83 -0.19 16.41
CA ARG A 7 24.20 -0.70 17.74
C ARG A 7 25.32 0.13 18.34
N ARG A 8 25.20 0.50 19.61
CA ARG A 8 26.26 1.12 20.41
C ARG A 8 26.30 0.44 21.77
N GLY A 9 27.38 -0.31 22.03
CA GLY A 9 27.44 -1.18 23.21
C GLY A 9 26.30 -2.20 23.19
N ASP A 10 25.46 -2.16 24.21
CA ASP A 10 24.29 -3.04 24.36
C ASP A 10 22.96 -2.37 23.97
N GLU A 11 23.02 -1.13 23.48
CA GLU A 11 21.84 -0.37 23.07
C GLU A 11 21.70 -0.34 21.55
N TRP A 12 20.45 -0.36 21.10
CA TRP A 12 20.08 -0.19 19.69
C TRP A 12 19.35 1.13 19.51
N PHE A 13 19.67 1.83 18.43
CA PHE A 13 19.07 3.13 18.13
C PHE A 13 18.85 3.30 16.61
N VAL A 14 17.93 4.19 16.26
CA VAL A 14 17.73 4.65 14.89
C VAL A 14 18.11 6.12 14.80
N VAL A 15 18.82 6.50 13.75
CA VAL A 15 19.11 7.90 13.45
C VAL A 15 18.07 8.38 12.44
N VAL A 16 17.35 9.44 12.81
CA VAL A 16 16.38 10.11 11.94
C VAL A 16 16.86 11.54 11.63
N PRO A 17 16.57 12.08 10.43
CA PRO A 17 16.91 13.47 10.12
C PRO A 17 16.19 14.47 11.04
N ASP A 18 16.84 15.58 11.36
CA ASP A 18 16.26 16.66 12.19
C ASP A 18 14.96 17.22 11.60
N GLU A 19 14.88 17.30 10.27
CA GLU A 19 13.68 17.74 9.56
C GLU A 19 12.48 16.82 9.80
N PHE A 20 12.69 15.50 9.92
CA PHE A 20 11.62 14.55 10.24
C PHE A 20 11.07 14.81 11.65
N VAL A 21 11.96 15.06 12.63
CA VAL A 21 11.57 15.38 14.01
C VAL A 21 10.71 16.64 14.04
N LYS A 22 11.12 17.68 13.31
CA LYS A 22 10.38 18.95 13.20
C LYS A 22 9.01 18.77 12.54
N GLN A 23 8.93 18.03 11.44
CA GLN A 23 7.67 17.77 10.73
C GLN A 23 6.66 16.99 11.58
N GLN A 24 7.14 16.01 12.36
CA GLN A 24 6.30 15.23 13.27
C GLN A 24 6.06 15.93 14.62
N GLN A 25 6.60 17.15 14.80
CA GLN A 25 6.49 17.96 16.02
C GLN A 25 6.95 17.22 17.29
N LEU A 26 7.89 16.29 17.14
CA LEU A 26 8.44 15.50 18.24
C LEU A 26 9.43 16.33 19.03
N LYS A 27 9.45 16.12 20.35
CA LYS A 27 10.37 16.77 21.29
C LYS A 27 11.19 15.72 22.03
N LYS A 28 12.32 16.16 22.58
CA LYS A 28 13.14 15.31 23.44
C LYS A 28 12.32 14.83 24.65
N GLY A 29 12.24 13.52 24.82
CA GLY A 29 11.49 12.90 25.92
C GLY A 29 10.08 12.46 25.55
N ASP A 30 9.60 12.77 24.34
CA ASP A 30 8.30 12.29 23.88
C ASP A 30 8.33 10.75 23.74
N PRO A 31 7.30 10.04 24.26
CA PRO A 31 7.17 8.62 24.05
C PRO A 31 6.86 8.35 22.58
N VAL A 32 7.62 7.44 21.96
CA VAL A 32 7.43 7.03 20.58
C VAL A 32 7.22 5.53 20.49
N HIS A 33 6.27 5.11 19.66
CA HIS A 33 6.06 3.71 19.36
C HIS A 33 6.94 3.32 18.17
N LEU A 34 7.84 2.35 18.39
CA LEU A 34 8.64 1.78 17.31
C LEU A 34 7.87 0.64 16.65
N LEU A 35 7.48 0.84 15.39
CA LEU A 35 6.93 -0.23 14.55
C LEU A 35 8.02 -0.69 13.59
N ALA A 36 8.49 -1.92 13.77
CA ALA A 36 9.50 -2.54 12.93
C ALA A 36 8.86 -3.61 12.05
N HIS A 37 8.80 -3.34 10.75
CA HIS A 37 8.44 -4.36 9.77
C HIS A 37 9.71 -5.06 9.32
N SER A 38 9.86 -6.33 9.68
CA SER A 38 10.82 -7.19 8.99
C SER A 38 10.33 -7.34 7.55
N LYS A 39 11.26 -7.44 6.58
CA LYS A 39 10.95 -7.52 5.14
C LYS A 39 9.91 -8.61 4.74
N SER A 40 9.54 -9.49 5.65
CA SER A 40 8.53 -10.55 5.47
C SER A 40 7.09 -10.14 5.81
N GLU A 41 6.84 -9.03 6.51
CA GLU A 41 5.50 -8.56 6.85
C GLU A 41 5.26 -7.18 6.25
N SER A 42 4.94 -7.14 4.96
CA SER A 42 4.21 -6.06 4.22
C SER A 42 4.61 -5.96 2.74
N THR A 43 5.09 -7.02 2.11
CA THR A 43 5.03 -7.14 0.64
C THR A 43 3.87 -8.04 0.26
N VAL A 44 2.65 -7.55 0.45
CA VAL A 44 1.58 -7.85 -0.52
C VAL A 44 1.99 -7.15 -1.81
N GLY A 45 2.96 -7.72 -2.53
CA GLY A 45 3.53 -7.13 -3.73
C GLY A 45 5.04 -7.33 -3.84
N ARG A 46 5.42 -8.20 -4.77
CA ARG A 46 6.68 -8.28 -5.56
C ARG A 46 7.57 -9.52 -5.42
N ASP A 47 7.46 -10.38 -4.40
CA ASP A 47 8.34 -11.57 -4.29
C ASP A 47 7.72 -12.90 -4.76
N ARG A 48 6.48 -12.91 -5.24
CA ARG A 48 6.01 -14.02 -6.09
C ARG A 48 6.33 -13.68 -7.53
N PRO A 49 6.93 -14.59 -8.33
CA PRO A 49 6.91 -14.41 -9.77
C PRO A 49 5.47 -14.10 -10.16
N ALA A 50 5.24 -13.02 -10.91
CA ALA A 50 3.91 -12.67 -11.37
C ALA A 50 3.30 -13.94 -11.96
N ARG A 51 2.25 -14.48 -11.34
CA ARG A 51 1.57 -15.66 -11.88
C ARG A 51 1.19 -15.29 -13.31
N ARG A 52 1.73 -16.02 -14.29
CA ARG A 52 1.39 -15.84 -15.69
C ARG A 52 0.06 -16.54 -15.87
N TYR A 53 -1.01 -15.77 -15.84
CA TYR A 53 -2.34 -16.27 -16.14
C TYR A 53 -2.57 -16.22 -17.66
N THR A 54 -3.21 -17.24 -18.19
CA THR A 54 -3.79 -17.22 -19.53
C THR A 54 -5.22 -16.68 -19.45
N LEU A 55 -5.70 -16.06 -20.54
CA LEU A 55 -7.08 -15.61 -20.62
C LEU A 55 -8.08 -16.74 -20.33
N LYS A 56 -7.77 -17.96 -20.79
CA LYS A 56 -8.59 -19.15 -20.57
C LYS A 56 -8.74 -19.51 -19.08
N GLU A 57 -7.66 -19.42 -18.31
CA GLU A 57 -7.68 -19.69 -16.87
C GLU A 57 -8.53 -18.67 -16.13
N LEU A 58 -8.37 -17.38 -16.48
CA LEU A 58 -9.17 -16.31 -15.86
C LEU A 58 -10.66 -16.44 -16.15
N LEU A 59 -11.02 -16.79 -17.39
CA LEU A 59 -12.42 -17.01 -17.77
C LEU A 59 -13.04 -18.23 -17.10
N ALA A 60 -12.25 -19.27 -16.81
CA ALA A 60 -12.74 -20.44 -16.08
C ALA A 60 -12.99 -20.17 -14.60
N GLU A 61 -12.36 -19.12 -14.03
CA GLU A 61 -12.57 -18.67 -12.65
C GLU A 61 -13.73 -17.68 -12.52
N MET A 62 -14.28 -17.18 -13.64
CA MET A 62 -15.43 -16.29 -13.61
C MET A 62 -16.70 -17.06 -13.23
N PRO A 63 -17.54 -16.51 -12.33
CA PRO A 63 -18.86 -17.08 -12.09
C PRO A 63 -19.73 -16.98 -13.35
N ASP A 64 -20.61 -17.97 -13.55
CA ASP A 64 -21.54 -18.00 -14.70
C ASP A 64 -22.46 -16.76 -14.73
N GLU A 65 -22.80 -16.24 -13.55
CA GLU A 65 -23.53 -15.00 -13.38
C GLU A 65 -22.63 -13.95 -12.73
N VAL A 66 -22.36 -12.87 -13.47
CA VAL A 66 -21.71 -11.69 -12.93
C VAL A 66 -22.75 -10.86 -12.18
N PRO A 67 -22.52 -10.54 -10.90
CA PRO A 67 -23.45 -9.68 -10.17
C PRO A 67 -23.50 -8.32 -10.87
N ARG A 68 -24.70 -7.95 -11.34
CA ARG A 68 -24.95 -6.60 -11.82
C ARG A 68 -25.05 -5.69 -10.61
N VAL A 69 -24.36 -4.55 -10.67
CA VAL A 69 -24.50 -3.51 -9.66
C VAL A 69 -25.89 -2.89 -9.83
N GLU A 70 -26.71 -2.91 -8.78
CA GLU A 70 -28.00 -2.21 -8.80
C GLU A 70 -27.78 -0.71 -9.06
N GLY A 71 -28.59 -0.13 -9.95
CA GLY A 71 -28.49 1.28 -10.29
C GLY A 71 -27.47 1.61 -11.38
N TRP A 72 -26.75 0.63 -11.94
CA TRP A 72 -25.68 0.88 -12.92
C TRP A 72 -26.17 1.55 -14.20
N GLU A 73 -27.34 1.15 -14.72
CA GLU A 73 -27.92 1.74 -15.93
C GLU A 73 -28.45 3.16 -15.66
N GLU A 74 -28.85 3.44 -14.42
CA GLU A 74 -29.37 4.71 -13.96
C GLU A 74 -28.28 5.68 -13.49
N MET A 75 -27.03 5.22 -13.36
CA MET A 75 -25.91 6.05 -12.91
C MET A 75 -25.62 7.14 -13.95
N PRO A 76 -25.63 8.42 -13.54
CA PRO A 76 -25.34 9.52 -14.46
C PRO A 76 -23.88 9.45 -14.92
N SER A 77 -23.65 9.73 -16.20
CA SER A 77 -22.30 9.88 -16.74
C SER A 77 -21.54 10.97 -15.98
N VAL A 78 -20.55 10.58 -15.17
CA VAL A 78 -19.66 11.51 -14.44
C VAL A 78 -18.43 11.93 -15.24
N GLY A 79 -18.25 11.36 -16.44
CA GLY A 79 -17.17 11.70 -17.35
C GLY A 79 -17.29 13.15 -17.85
N ARG A 80 -16.16 13.85 -17.97
CA ARG A 80 -16.06 15.16 -18.63
C ARG A 80 -15.75 15.05 -20.12
N GLU A 81 -16.03 13.88 -20.68
CA GLU A 81 -15.76 13.55 -22.07
C GLU A 81 -16.73 14.36 -22.92
N LEU A 82 -16.22 15.09 -23.90
CA LEU A 82 -17.07 15.72 -24.90
C LEU A 82 -17.64 14.60 -25.75
N SER A 83 -18.96 14.40 -25.69
CA SER A 83 -19.62 13.47 -26.60
C SER A 83 -19.38 13.96 -28.03
N PRO A 84 -18.80 13.14 -28.92
CA PRO A 84 -18.89 13.44 -30.34
C PRO A 84 -20.36 13.37 -30.76
N ASP A 85 -20.80 14.39 -31.50
CA ASP A 85 -22.11 14.45 -32.19
C ASP A 85 -22.24 13.34 -33.25
#